data_AF-A0A8B4TT44-F1
#
_entry.id   AF-A0A8B4TT44-F1
#
_cell.length_a   1.000
_cell.length_b   1.000
_cell.length_c   1.000
_cell.angle_alpha   90.00
_cell.angle_beta   90.00
_cell.angle_gamma   90.00
#
_symmetry.space_group_name_H-M   'P 1'
#
loop_
_entity.id
_entity.type
_entity.pdbx_description
1 polymer ?
#
loop_
_entity_poly.entity_id
_entity_poly.type
_entity_poly.pdbx_seq_one_letter_code
_entity_poly.pdbx_strand_id
1 'polypeptide(L)'
;MNPRPSRIARGISLAMTGILALCAPLAVNAADNATAEMAAKVLPYQTAPRVFVLTDIGNEPDDQMSLTRFLLYANEMNVEGLVATTSTWQREKVHTDMIDLVLGHYGEVQPNLLKHAAGFPTKRQLEKVVAPGLAGYGMAATGKGKNTPGSDLLVRAIEKSTDANHPLYINLWGGANTLAQALQDLSAKHPASTVTALTGNLVVYSISDQDDAGFWIRAHYPAITYIVDPSSQNGEDYARATWTGISGDKYYRNAPGADFTTVSQHWLDQNIRSKGPMGKGYLQYLFIMEGDTPAFLGLIRNGLNSERNPGWGGWGGRYIVRQPQHETRPVWSSGGDFYPGNPNAADTVTGVDGKPYTSNQATIWRWREAFQHDFAARMDWTIKDYASANHNPQVVVNGDSGQAALLLTTTVGETLKLSAEGSKDPDGNMLRYQWFLYPEAGSASSQPVAVSDVQGRRGEDNLQAPAVLALSEQTQSRTEVKALCKGTEHLILAVTDNGTPSLTSYRRVIVTVN
;
A
#
# COMPACT_ATOMS: atom_id res chain seq x y z
N MET A 1 35.41 43.45 63.07
CA MET A 1 36.35 43.64 61.95
C MET A 1 35.60 43.39 60.65
N ASN A 2 35.46 44.42 59.82
CA ASN A 2 35.18 44.31 58.38
C ASN A 2 36.48 43.83 57.67
N PRO A 3 36.49 43.26 56.45
CA PRO A 3 35.75 43.81 55.30
C PRO A 3 35.12 42.84 54.28
N ARG A 4 34.33 43.47 53.41
CA ARG A 4 33.55 43.02 52.23
C ARG A 4 34.43 42.43 51.11
N PRO A 5 33.85 41.67 50.16
CA PRO A 5 34.32 41.63 48.77
C PRO A 5 33.52 42.57 47.85
N SER A 6 34.23 43.20 46.92
CA SER A 6 33.78 44.19 45.95
C SER A 6 33.20 43.56 44.67
N ARG A 7 32.38 44.35 43.96
CA ARG A 7 31.91 44.12 42.60
C ARG A 7 32.98 44.50 41.57
N ILE A 8 32.80 43.95 40.35
CA ILE A 8 33.25 44.40 39.01
C ILE A 8 34.30 43.48 38.35
N ALA A 9 33.85 42.71 37.35
CA ALA A 9 34.54 42.56 36.08
C ALA A 9 33.52 42.14 34.99
N ARG A 10 33.02 43.14 34.24
CA ARG A 10 32.48 42.96 32.89
C ARG A 10 33.62 43.28 31.92
N GLY A 11 33.81 42.48 30.87
CA GLY A 11 34.53 42.96 29.69
C GLY A 11 35.17 41.90 28.79
N ILE A 12 34.58 41.78 27.59
CA ILE A 12 35.27 41.64 26.29
C ILE A 12 35.80 40.24 25.90
N SER A 13 35.07 39.59 24.99
CA SER A 13 35.69 39.12 23.73
C SER A 13 34.72 39.29 22.58
N LEU A 14 35.17 40.13 21.65
CA LEU A 14 34.55 40.52 20.39
C LEU A 14 35.16 39.65 19.28
N ALA A 15 34.39 39.44 18.21
CA ALA A 15 34.83 39.14 16.85
C ALA A 15 35.28 37.69 16.51
N MET A 16 34.33 36.93 15.96
CA MET A 16 34.59 36.13 14.75
C MET A 16 33.29 36.09 13.92
N THR A 17 33.07 37.16 13.15
CA THR A 17 32.12 37.18 12.04
C THR A 17 32.93 37.47 10.80
N GLY A 18 32.95 36.54 9.84
CA GLY A 18 33.59 36.81 8.56
C GLY A 18 33.84 35.55 7.75
N ILE A 19 32.93 35.34 6.79
CA ILE A 19 33.08 34.51 5.58
C ILE A 19 32.78 33.02 5.78
N LEU A 20 31.51 32.66 5.65
CA LEU A 20 31.09 31.46 4.90
C LEU A 20 29.59 31.54 4.61
N ALA A 21 29.17 30.97 3.48
CA ALA A 21 27.80 30.79 3.02
C ALA A 21 27.15 31.96 2.25
N LEU A 22 27.58 32.13 0.99
CA LEU A 22 26.75 32.66 -0.08
C LEU A 22 26.81 31.69 -1.27
N CYS A 23 26.30 30.48 -1.06
CA CYS A 23 25.94 29.48 -2.10
C CYS A 23 25.15 28.34 -1.44
N ALA A 24 23.97 28.59 -0.85
CA ALA A 24 23.10 27.52 -0.33
C ALA A 24 21.58 27.78 -0.19
N PRO A 25 20.90 28.78 -0.81
CA PRO A 25 19.43 28.81 -0.76
C PRO A 25 18.71 28.20 -1.97
N LEU A 26 19.41 27.83 -3.06
CA LEU A 26 18.75 27.31 -4.27
C LEU A 26 18.54 25.79 -4.29
N ALA A 27 19.44 25.01 -3.67
CA ALA A 27 19.37 23.54 -3.69
C ALA A 27 18.35 22.97 -2.69
N VAL A 28 18.20 23.60 -1.51
CA VAL A 28 17.24 23.17 -0.47
C VAL A 28 15.79 23.31 -0.97
N ASN A 29 15.46 24.43 -1.62
CA ASN A 29 14.14 24.65 -2.19
C ASN A 29 13.75 23.66 -3.31
N ALA A 30 14.71 23.10 -4.05
CA ALA A 30 14.42 22.19 -5.15
C ALA A 30 14.08 20.76 -4.68
N ALA A 31 14.78 20.25 -3.66
CA ALA A 31 14.53 18.92 -3.11
C ALA A 31 13.19 18.85 -2.35
N ASP A 32 12.85 19.91 -1.61
CA ASP A 32 11.57 20.03 -0.91
C ASP A 32 10.40 20.12 -1.92
N ASN A 33 10.57 20.87 -3.01
CA ASN A 33 9.56 20.95 -4.08
C ASN A 33 9.35 19.60 -4.80
N ALA A 34 10.41 18.84 -5.09
CA ALA A 34 10.29 17.52 -5.72
C ALA A 34 9.58 16.51 -4.80
N THR A 35 9.87 16.55 -3.50
CA THR A 35 9.20 15.72 -2.49
C THR A 35 7.71 16.05 -2.41
N ALA A 36 7.36 17.33 -2.37
CA ALA A 36 5.97 17.79 -2.34
C ALA A 36 5.21 17.41 -3.62
N GLU A 37 5.83 17.57 -4.80
CA GLU A 37 5.24 17.17 -6.09
C GLU A 37 4.97 15.67 -6.15
N MET A 38 5.94 14.85 -5.74
CA MET A 38 5.77 13.39 -5.65
C MET A 38 4.64 13.02 -4.69
N ALA A 39 4.59 13.65 -3.51
CA ALA A 39 3.59 13.37 -2.50
C ALA A 39 2.17 13.80 -2.92
N ALA A 40 2.06 14.87 -3.70
CA ALA A 40 0.80 15.38 -4.24
C ALA A 40 0.33 14.62 -5.50
N LYS A 41 1.17 13.80 -6.13
CA LYS A 41 0.81 13.04 -7.34
C LYS A 41 -0.35 12.09 -7.04
N VAL A 42 -1.45 12.26 -7.78
CA VAL A 42 -2.61 11.37 -7.75
C VAL A 42 -2.71 10.64 -9.08
N LEU A 43 -2.56 9.33 -9.04
CA LEU A 43 -2.77 8.46 -10.20
C LEU A 43 -4.28 8.41 -10.54
N PRO A 44 -4.59 8.30 -11.84
CA PRO A 44 -5.96 8.18 -12.30
C PRO A 44 -6.58 6.87 -11.81
N TYR A 45 -7.90 6.92 -11.56
CA TYR A 45 -8.66 5.74 -11.20
C TYR A 45 -8.75 4.78 -12.38
N GLN A 46 -8.50 3.50 -12.13
CA GLN A 46 -8.66 2.42 -13.09
C GLN A 46 -9.68 1.42 -12.54
N THR A 47 -10.55 0.91 -13.42
CA THR A 47 -11.47 -0.17 -13.05
C THR A 47 -10.75 -1.51 -12.92
N ALA A 48 -9.72 -1.74 -13.74
CA ALA A 48 -8.84 -2.90 -13.67
C ALA A 48 -7.38 -2.47 -13.87
N PRO A 49 -6.61 -2.24 -12.79
CA PRO A 49 -5.20 -1.87 -12.87
C PRO A 49 -4.36 -2.94 -13.60
N ARG A 50 -3.33 -2.51 -14.32
CA ARG A 50 -2.33 -3.40 -14.96
C ARG A 50 -1.33 -3.88 -13.91
N VAL A 51 -1.14 -5.19 -13.79
CA VAL A 51 -0.30 -5.77 -12.73
C VAL A 51 0.72 -6.77 -13.29
N PHE A 52 1.94 -6.68 -12.80
CA PHE A 52 3.03 -7.61 -13.06
C PHE A 52 3.62 -8.09 -11.73
N VAL A 53 3.68 -9.40 -11.49
CA VAL A 53 4.21 -9.98 -10.26
C VAL A 53 5.58 -10.63 -10.51
N LEU A 54 6.56 -10.28 -9.68
CA LEU A 54 7.86 -10.94 -9.57
C LEU A 54 7.93 -11.63 -8.20
N THR A 55 7.96 -12.96 -8.19
CA THR A 55 7.83 -13.78 -6.97
C THR A 55 8.92 -14.83 -6.87
N ASP A 56 9.53 -14.99 -5.70
CA ASP A 56 10.47 -16.07 -5.41
C ASP A 56 9.77 -17.32 -4.85
N ILE A 57 8.52 -17.53 -5.26
CA ILE A 57 7.71 -18.73 -5.03
C ILE A 57 8.55 -20.01 -5.07
N GLY A 58 8.28 -20.89 -4.11
CA GLY A 58 9.06 -22.11 -3.88
C GLY A 58 10.10 -21.97 -2.75
N ASN A 59 10.41 -20.74 -2.33
CA ASN A 59 11.25 -20.48 -1.15
C ASN A 59 10.52 -20.84 0.15
N GLU A 60 9.40 -20.14 0.39
CA GLU A 60 8.54 -20.26 1.57
C GLU A 60 7.07 -20.43 1.14
N PRO A 61 6.19 -20.90 2.05
CA PRO A 61 4.78 -21.10 1.72
C PRO A 61 3.99 -19.83 1.38
N ASP A 62 4.47 -18.66 1.79
CA ASP A 62 3.72 -17.40 1.76
C ASP A 62 3.53 -16.84 0.34
N ASP A 63 4.49 -16.94 -0.57
CA ASP A 63 4.27 -16.60 -1.99
C ASP A 63 3.15 -17.44 -2.62
N GLN A 64 3.08 -18.75 -2.29
CA GLN A 64 2.01 -19.63 -2.78
C GLN A 64 0.65 -19.23 -2.18
N MET A 65 0.63 -18.85 -0.90
CA MET A 65 -0.56 -18.34 -0.22
C MET A 65 -1.01 -17.01 -0.84
N SER A 66 -0.08 -16.08 -1.06
CA SER A 66 -0.31 -14.77 -1.69
C SER A 66 -0.82 -14.92 -3.12
N LEU A 67 -0.24 -15.84 -3.90
CA LEU A 67 -0.72 -16.16 -5.26
C LEU A 67 -2.13 -16.75 -5.24
N THR A 68 -2.42 -17.64 -4.28
CA THR A 68 -3.76 -18.21 -4.10
C THR A 68 -4.78 -17.10 -3.87
N ARG A 69 -4.49 -16.15 -2.97
CA ARG A 69 -5.36 -14.99 -2.76
C ARG A 69 -5.44 -14.12 -4.01
N PHE A 70 -4.31 -13.73 -4.60
CA PHE A 70 -4.23 -12.86 -5.77
C PHE A 70 -5.16 -13.32 -6.90
N LEU A 71 -5.17 -14.62 -7.20
CA LEU A 71 -5.98 -15.18 -8.27
C LEU A 71 -7.50 -15.07 -8.03
N LEU A 72 -7.93 -14.98 -6.77
CA LEU A 72 -9.33 -14.73 -6.43
C LEU A 72 -9.75 -13.27 -6.62
N TYR A 73 -8.80 -12.37 -6.87
CA TYR A 73 -9.04 -10.97 -7.23
C TYR A 73 -8.64 -10.69 -8.70
N ALA A 74 -8.25 -11.70 -9.47
CA ALA A 74 -7.81 -11.51 -10.85
C ALA A 74 -8.92 -10.98 -11.79
N ASN A 75 -10.19 -11.01 -11.36
CA ASN A 75 -11.29 -10.36 -12.09
C ASN A 75 -11.25 -8.82 -12.01
N GLU A 76 -10.48 -8.26 -11.08
CA GLU A 76 -10.36 -6.81 -10.84
C GLU A 76 -9.03 -6.24 -11.34
N MET A 77 -8.22 -7.04 -12.03
CA MET A 77 -6.88 -6.66 -12.47
C MET A 77 -6.59 -7.17 -13.87
N ASN A 78 -5.80 -6.42 -14.64
CA ASN A 78 -5.23 -6.91 -15.89
C ASN A 78 -3.84 -7.51 -15.61
N VAL A 79 -3.79 -8.83 -15.45
CA VAL A 79 -2.55 -9.57 -15.14
C VAL A 79 -1.67 -9.69 -16.40
N GLU A 80 -0.53 -9.00 -16.40
CA GLU A 80 0.42 -8.97 -17.52
C GLU A 80 1.68 -9.81 -17.29
N GLY A 81 1.90 -10.30 -16.07
CA GLY A 81 3.05 -11.14 -15.72
C GLY A 81 2.88 -11.84 -14.38
N LEU A 82 3.19 -13.14 -14.36
CA LEU A 82 3.38 -13.98 -13.17
C LEU A 82 4.75 -14.64 -13.31
N VAL A 83 5.80 -13.96 -12.86
CA VAL A 83 7.18 -14.36 -13.17
C VAL A 83 7.91 -14.82 -11.92
N ALA A 84 8.43 -16.04 -11.98
CA ALA A 84 9.25 -16.61 -10.92
C ALA A 84 10.66 -15.97 -10.96
N THR A 85 11.12 -15.43 -9.84
CA THR A 85 12.41 -14.74 -9.68
C THR A 85 13.17 -15.29 -8.46
N THR A 86 14.33 -14.73 -8.16
CA THR A 86 15.13 -15.07 -6.97
C THR A 86 15.04 -13.98 -5.91
N SER A 87 15.48 -14.30 -4.69
CA SER A 87 15.64 -13.37 -3.56
C SER A 87 16.89 -13.74 -2.76
N THR A 88 17.13 -13.09 -1.63
CA THR A 88 18.16 -13.47 -0.67
C THR A 88 17.87 -14.81 -0.01
N TRP A 89 16.60 -15.21 0.05
CA TRP A 89 16.13 -16.46 0.64
C TRP A 89 16.11 -17.61 -0.39
N GLN A 90 15.89 -17.31 -1.68
CA GLN A 90 16.05 -18.24 -2.80
C GLN A 90 16.95 -17.65 -3.89
N ARG A 91 18.25 -17.88 -3.76
CA ARG A 91 19.30 -17.14 -4.50
C ARG A 91 19.61 -17.65 -5.91
N GLU A 92 19.26 -18.89 -6.23
CA GLU A 92 19.83 -19.61 -7.39
C GLU A 92 18.80 -20.33 -8.26
N LYS A 93 17.51 -20.31 -7.88
CA LYS A 93 16.47 -21.10 -8.51
C LYS A 93 15.20 -20.29 -8.71
N VAL A 94 14.43 -20.65 -9.73
CA VAL A 94 13.11 -20.11 -10.02
C VAL A 94 12.14 -21.27 -10.24
N HIS A 95 10.92 -21.17 -9.71
CA HIS A 95 9.95 -22.26 -9.69
C HIS A 95 8.62 -21.88 -10.38
N THR A 96 8.64 -21.80 -11.71
CA THR A 96 7.40 -21.61 -12.49
C THR A 96 6.42 -22.77 -12.32
N ASP A 97 6.91 -23.97 -12.02
CA ASP A 97 6.09 -25.14 -11.71
C ASP A 97 5.18 -24.92 -10.50
N MET A 98 5.62 -24.13 -9.51
CA MET A 98 4.79 -23.77 -8.36
C MET A 98 3.69 -22.77 -8.74
N ILE A 99 3.96 -21.84 -9.68
CA ILE A 99 2.92 -20.96 -10.25
C ILE A 99 1.89 -21.82 -11.00
N ASP A 100 2.35 -22.73 -11.85
CA ASP A 100 1.50 -23.64 -12.63
C ASP A 100 0.64 -24.54 -11.73
N LEU A 101 1.17 -24.98 -10.58
CA LEU A 101 0.43 -25.74 -9.57
C LEU A 101 -0.76 -24.94 -9.04
N VAL A 102 -0.53 -23.69 -8.60
CA VAL A 102 -1.61 -22.83 -8.09
C VAL A 102 -2.61 -22.48 -9.19
N LEU A 103 -2.15 -22.23 -10.43
CA LEU A 103 -3.02 -22.05 -11.59
C LEU A 103 -3.85 -23.30 -11.91
N GLY A 104 -3.33 -24.49 -11.62
CA GLY A 104 -4.06 -25.76 -11.68
C GLY A 104 -5.31 -25.72 -10.82
N HIS A 105 -5.14 -25.43 -9.52
CA HIS A 105 -6.25 -25.30 -8.57
C HIS A 105 -7.22 -24.19 -8.96
N TYR A 106 -6.71 -23.05 -9.43
CA TYR A 106 -7.54 -21.95 -9.92
C TYR A 106 -8.40 -22.39 -11.11
N GLY A 107 -7.81 -23.09 -12.08
CA GLY A 107 -8.52 -23.55 -13.27
C GLY A 107 -9.68 -24.49 -12.98
N GLU A 108 -9.60 -25.28 -11.91
CA GLU A 108 -10.68 -26.16 -11.46
C GLU A 108 -11.89 -25.37 -10.91
N VAL A 109 -11.64 -24.21 -10.29
CA VAL A 109 -12.69 -23.43 -9.61
C VAL A 109 -13.15 -22.21 -10.40
N GLN A 110 -12.42 -21.80 -11.44
CA GLN A 110 -12.74 -20.63 -12.27
C GLN A 110 -14.15 -20.63 -12.87
N PRO A 111 -14.71 -21.76 -13.35
CA PRO A 111 -16.11 -21.80 -13.78
C PRO A 111 -17.10 -21.48 -12.67
N ASN A 112 -16.77 -21.78 -11.41
CA ASN A 112 -17.60 -21.46 -10.28
C ASN A 112 -17.45 -19.98 -9.89
N LEU A 113 -16.22 -19.45 -9.86
CA LEU A 113 -15.95 -18.03 -9.65
C LEU A 113 -16.72 -17.13 -10.63
N LEU A 114 -16.83 -17.54 -11.89
CA LEU A 114 -17.62 -16.83 -12.92
C LEU A 114 -19.12 -16.74 -12.63
N LYS A 115 -19.66 -17.55 -11.72
CA LYS A 115 -21.06 -17.42 -11.26
C LYS A 115 -21.22 -16.24 -10.30
N HIS A 116 -20.15 -15.86 -9.60
CA HIS A 116 -20.16 -14.82 -8.57
C HIS A 116 -19.79 -13.44 -9.13
N ALA A 117 -18.79 -13.39 -10.01
CA ALA A 117 -18.42 -12.16 -10.69
C ALA A 117 -17.90 -12.43 -12.09
N ALA A 118 -18.19 -11.49 -13.00
CA ALA A 118 -17.59 -11.49 -14.33
C ALA A 118 -16.12 -11.09 -14.27
N GLY A 119 -15.38 -11.36 -15.35
CA GLY A 119 -14.02 -10.84 -15.56
C GLY A 119 -12.88 -11.75 -15.10
N PHE A 120 -13.17 -12.88 -14.42
CA PHE A 120 -12.12 -13.84 -14.07
C PHE A 120 -11.41 -14.40 -15.32
N PRO A 121 -10.08 -14.24 -15.45
CA PRO A 121 -9.34 -14.75 -16.60
C PRO A 121 -9.37 -16.28 -16.62
N THR A 122 -9.34 -16.88 -17.81
CA THR A 122 -9.19 -18.33 -17.92
C THR A 122 -7.79 -18.74 -17.47
N LYS A 123 -7.64 -19.98 -16.98
CA LYS A 123 -6.32 -20.57 -16.69
C LYS A 123 -5.34 -20.38 -17.85
N ARG A 124 -5.78 -20.64 -19.08
CA ARG A 124 -4.97 -20.49 -20.29
C ARG A 124 -4.52 -19.05 -20.56
N GLN A 125 -5.31 -18.05 -20.17
CA GLN A 125 -4.89 -16.65 -20.28
C GLN A 125 -3.78 -16.34 -19.27
N LEU A 126 -3.87 -16.86 -18.05
CA LEU A 126 -2.84 -16.71 -17.02
C LEU A 126 -1.55 -17.46 -17.37
N GLU A 127 -1.63 -18.70 -17.86
CA GLU A 127 -0.47 -19.50 -18.30
C GLU A 127 0.37 -18.78 -19.38
N LYS A 128 -0.25 -17.93 -20.22
CA LYS A 128 0.48 -17.15 -21.24
C LYS A 128 1.37 -16.05 -20.67
N VAL A 129 1.17 -15.66 -19.43
CA VAL A 129 1.95 -14.63 -18.74
C VAL A 129 2.81 -15.22 -17.62
N VAL A 130 2.88 -16.55 -17.52
CA VAL A 130 3.86 -17.25 -16.67
C VAL A 130 5.19 -17.35 -17.41
N ALA A 131 6.27 -16.96 -16.74
CA ALA A 131 7.61 -17.11 -17.30
C ALA A 131 8.68 -17.20 -16.20
N PRO A 132 9.82 -17.87 -16.46
CA PRO A 132 10.97 -17.81 -15.57
C PRO A 132 11.70 -16.48 -15.76
N GLY A 133 12.02 -15.83 -14.65
CA GLY A 133 12.95 -14.70 -14.55
C GLY A 133 14.40 -15.17 -14.42
N LEU A 134 15.25 -14.32 -13.84
CA LEU A 134 16.66 -14.62 -13.62
C LEU A 134 16.87 -15.62 -12.48
N ALA A 135 17.48 -16.77 -12.79
CA ALA A 135 17.91 -17.78 -11.82
C ALA A 135 19.29 -17.45 -11.23
N GLY A 136 19.40 -16.33 -10.53
CA GLY A 136 20.61 -15.94 -9.81
C GLY A 136 20.43 -14.65 -9.03
N TYR A 137 21.13 -14.51 -7.92
CA TYR A 137 20.91 -13.41 -6.99
C TYR A 137 21.29 -12.02 -7.55
N GLY A 138 20.35 -11.09 -7.47
CA GLY A 138 20.61 -9.66 -7.57
C GLY A 138 21.24 -9.19 -8.88
N MET A 139 21.96 -8.07 -8.80
CA MET A 139 22.62 -7.42 -9.93
C MET A 139 23.68 -8.31 -10.58
N ALA A 140 24.34 -9.21 -9.82
CA ALA A 140 25.32 -10.15 -10.36
C ALA A 140 24.73 -11.07 -11.44
N ALA A 141 23.44 -11.36 -11.36
CA ALA A 141 22.72 -12.16 -12.35
C ALA A 141 22.28 -11.37 -13.59
N THR A 142 22.41 -10.04 -13.59
CA THR A 142 22.01 -9.18 -14.72
C THR A 142 23.18 -8.90 -15.67
N GLY A 143 22.87 -8.36 -16.85
CA GLY A 143 23.84 -7.87 -17.83
C GLY A 143 23.51 -8.22 -19.28
N LYS A 144 24.39 -7.81 -20.20
CA LYS A 144 24.23 -8.04 -21.63
C LYS A 144 24.06 -9.53 -21.95
N GLY A 145 22.99 -9.88 -22.66
CA GLY A 145 22.71 -11.25 -23.11
C GLY A 145 22.22 -12.19 -22.02
N LYS A 146 21.83 -11.67 -20.84
CA LYS A 146 21.23 -12.44 -19.75
C LYS A 146 19.71 -12.31 -19.69
N ASN A 147 19.07 -11.81 -20.74
CA ASN A 147 17.62 -11.73 -20.79
C ASN A 147 16.99 -13.13 -20.69
N THR A 148 15.81 -13.18 -20.09
CA THR A 148 15.01 -14.39 -19.86
C THR A 148 13.61 -14.19 -20.43
N PRO A 149 12.82 -15.25 -20.64
CA PRO A 149 11.44 -15.09 -21.05
C PRO A 149 10.63 -14.16 -20.14
N GLY A 150 10.91 -14.17 -18.83
CA GLY A 150 10.30 -13.28 -17.84
C GLY A 150 10.74 -11.82 -17.99
N SER A 151 12.04 -11.54 -18.14
CA SER A 151 12.50 -10.17 -18.37
C SER A 151 12.02 -9.63 -19.71
N ASP A 152 11.98 -10.45 -20.76
CA ASP A 152 11.44 -10.07 -22.08
C ASP A 152 9.93 -9.78 -22.01
N LEU A 153 9.18 -10.55 -21.22
CA LEU A 153 7.76 -10.29 -20.95
C LEU A 153 7.58 -8.94 -20.25
N LEU A 154 8.44 -8.63 -19.26
CA LEU A 154 8.41 -7.37 -18.54
C LEU A 154 8.81 -6.18 -19.43
N VAL A 155 9.81 -6.32 -20.32
CA VAL A 155 10.13 -5.29 -21.32
C VAL A 155 8.88 -4.97 -22.16
N ARG A 156 8.19 -5.99 -22.69
CA ARG A 156 6.97 -5.78 -23.48
C ARG A 156 5.84 -5.13 -22.67
N ALA A 157 5.71 -5.44 -21.39
CA ALA A 157 4.73 -4.80 -20.52
C ALA A 157 5.05 -3.31 -20.27
N ILE A 158 6.34 -2.99 -20.06
CA ILE A 158 6.82 -1.61 -19.90
C ILE A 158 6.64 -0.82 -21.20
N GLU A 159 6.93 -1.40 -22.37
CA GLU A 159 6.76 -0.75 -23.67
C GLU A 159 5.29 -0.38 -23.99
N LYS A 160 4.32 -1.06 -23.35
CA LYS A 160 2.89 -0.69 -23.44
C LYS A 160 2.51 0.48 -22.53
N SER A 161 3.37 0.87 -21.59
CA SER A 161 3.10 1.95 -20.62
C SER A 161 3.33 3.34 -21.23
N THR A 162 2.76 3.57 -22.42
CA THR A 162 2.81 4.86 -23.13
C THR A 162 1.72 5.83 -22.68
N ASP A 163 0.71 5.34 -21.97
CA ASP A 163 -0.39 6.14 -21.42
C ASP A 163 -0.26 6.27 -19.90
N ALA A 164 -0.06 7.51 -19.44
CA ALA A 164 0.02 7.83 -18.01
C ALA A 164 -1.29 7.56 -17.26
N ASN A 165 -2.41 7.37 -17.97
CA ASN A 165 -3.68 6.99 -17.36
C ASN A 165 -3.79 5.51 -17.00
N HIS A 166 -2.90 4.68 -17.51
CA HIS A 166 -2.88 3.24 -17.29
C HIS A 166 -1.48 2.77 -16.87
N PRO A 167 -0.97 3.24 -15.72
CA PRO A 167 0.32 2.82 -15.20
C PRO A 167 0.38 1.30 -14.98
N LEU A 168 1.58 0.76 -15.10
CA LEU A 168 1.86 -0.64 -14.77
C LEU A 168 2.32 -0.74 -13.32
N TYR A 169 1.57 -1.50 -12.51
CA TYR A 169 1.96 -1.85 -11.15
C TYR A 169 2.84 -3.10 -11.18
N ILE A 170 4.04 -3.00 -10.64
CA ILE A 170 5.02 -4.09 -10.58
C ILE A 170 5.21 -4.44 -9.10
N ASN A 171 4.78 -5.64 -8.73
CA ASN A 171 4.87 -6.14 -7.36
C ASN A 171 6.10 -7.04 -7.24
N LEU A 172 7.02 -6.67 -6.36
CA LEU A 172 8.20 -7.45 -6.04
C LEU A 172 7.94 -8.18 -4.71
N TRP A 173 7.57 -9.45 -4.82
CA TRP A 173 7.40 -10.36 -3.69
C TRP A 173 8.77 -10.92 -3.28
N GLY A 174 9.63 -11.21 -4.27
CA GLY A 174 11.04 -11.55 -4.06
C GLY A 174 12.02 -10.42 -4.40
N GLY A 175 13.13 -10.77 -5.07
CA GLY A 175 14.14 -9.82 -5.54
C GLY A 175 13.76 -9.08 -6.83
N ALA A 176 14.47 -7.98 -7.10
CA ALA A 176 14.21 -7.09 -8.22
C ALA A 176 15.09 -7.35 -9.46
N ASN A 177 15.99 -8.33 -9.44
CA ASN A 177 16.94 -8.62 -10.52
C ASN A 177 16.29 -8.74 -11.92
N THR A 178 15.13 -9.39 -12.03
CA THR A 178 14.42 -9.57 -13.30
C THR A 178 13.90 -8.23 -13.84
N LEU A 179 13.45 -7.33 -12.96
CA LEU A 179 13.11 -5.94 -13.32
C LEU A 179 14.36 -5.16 -13.72
N ALA A 180 15.46 -5.29 -12.98
CA ALA A 180 16.71 -4.62 -13.33
C ALA A 180 17.24 -5.05 -14.70
N GLN A 181 17.15 -6.35 -15.03
CA GLN A 181 17.49 -6.87 -16.37
C GLN A 181 16.59 -6.27 -17.45
N ALA A 182 15.26 -6.29 -17.24
CA ALA A 182 14.32 -5.71 -18.19
C ALA A 182 14.58 -4.22 -18.45
N LEU A 183 14.91 -3.46 -17.40
CA LEU A 183 15.24 -2.05 -17.51
C LEU A 183 16.58 -1.81 -18.24
N GLN A 184 17.59 -2.66 -18.06
CA GLN A 184 18.84 -2.59 -18.83
C GLN A 184 18.59 -2.86 -20.31
N ASP A 185 17.79 -3.88 -20.64
CA ASP A 185 17.44 -4.22 -22.02
C ASP A 185 16.60 -3.11 -22.66
N LEU A 186 15.67 -2.50 -21.91
CA LEU A 186 14.89 -1.34 -22.35
C LEU A 186 15.81 -0.15 -22.69
N SER A 187 16.79 0.16 -21.82
CA SER A 187 17.79 1.21 -22.05
C SER A 187 18.72 0.93 -23.22
N ALA A 188 19.01 -0.33 -23.52
CA ALA A 188 19.78 -0.72 -24.70
C ALA A 188 18.96 -0.59 -26.00
N LYS A 189 17.64 -0.77 -25.91
CA LYS A 189 16.72 -0.74 -27.06
C LYS A 189 16.22 0.66 -27.42
N HIS A 190 16.08 1.55 -26.44
CA HIS A 190 15.42 2.85 -26.63
C HIS A 190 16.29 4.04 -26.19
N PRO A 191 16.09 5.23 -26.79
CA PRO A 191 16.71 6.45 -26.30
C PRO A 191 16.30 6.78 -24.85
N ALA A 192 17.19 7.44 -24.11
CA ALA A 192 16.97 7.79 -22.69
C ALA A 192 15.65 8.55 -22.45
N SER A 193 15.24 9.44 -23.35
CA SER A 193 13.96 10.16 -23.23
C SER A 193 12.73 9.23 -23.28
N THR A 194 12.79 8.19 -24.12
CA THR A 194 11.73 7.18 -24.22
C THR A 194 11.71 6.31 -22.97
N VAL A 195 12.87 5.89 -22.48
CA VAL A 195 13.00 5.15 -21.23
C VAL A 195 12.42 5.93 -20.05
N THR A 196 12.76 7.21 -19.91
CA THR A 196 12.20 8.09 -18.87
C THR A 196 10.69 8.22 -18.97
N ALA A 197 10.14 8.39 -20.18
CA ALA A 197 8.69 8.48 -20.38
C ALA A 197 7.96 7.18 -20.00
N LEU A 198 8.48 6.02 -20.42
CA LEU A 198 7.89 4.71 -20.09
C LEU A 198 8.00 4.41 -18.59
N THR A 199 9.16 4.67 -17.98
CA THR A 199 9.40 4.41 -16.56
C THR A 199 8.64 5.35 -15.63
N GLY A 200 8.30 6.56 -16.07
CA GLY A 200 7.42 7.49 -15.36
C GLY A 200 5.98 6.96 -15.14
N ASN A 201 5.58 5.96 -15.93
CA ASN A 201 4.29 5.29 -15.86
C ASN A 201 4.37 3.93 -15.11
N LEU A 202 5.45 3.67 -14.39
CA LEU A 202 5.61 2.48 -13.56
C LEU A 202 5.41 2.82 -12.07
N VAL A 203 4.69 1.94 -11.38
CA VAL A 203 4.56 1.94 -9.93
C VAL A 203 5.13 0.62 -9.43
N VAL A 204 6.27 0.66 -8.74
CA VAL A 204 6.88 -0.52 -8.14
C VAL A 204 6.52 -0.56 -6.66
N TYR A 205 5.94 -1.66 -6.20
CA TYR A 205 5.77 -1.96 -4.79
C TYR A 205 6.69 -3.12 -4.43
N SER A 206 7.67 -2.87 -3.56
CA SER A 206 8.63 -3.87 -3.11
C SER A 206 8.37 -4.30 -1.67
N ILE A 207 8.22 -5.61 -1.46
CA ILE A 207 8.15 -6.21 -0.13
C ILE A 207 9.56 -6.26 0.44
N SER A 208 9.96 -5.11 1.01
CA SER A 208 11.35 -4.83 1.39
C SER A 208 12.30 -4.99 0.18
N ASP A 209 13.61 -4.90 0.42
CA ASP A 209 14.64 -5.16 -0.59
C ASP A 209 15.21 -6.56 -0.35
N GLN A 210 14.75 -7.53 -1.14
CA GLN A 210 15.22 -8.92 -1.00
C GLN A 210 16.43 -9.26 -1.89
N ASP A 211 16.94 -8.30 -2.66
CA ASP A 211 18.24 -8.37 -3.32
C ASP A 211 18.85 -6.95 -3.45
N ASP A 212 20.03 -6.85 -4.03
CA ASP A 212 20.73 -5.57 -4.25
C ASP A 212 20.23 -4.81 -5.50
N ALA A 213 19.33 -5.42 -6.29
CA ALA A 213 18.81 -4.83 -7.51
C ALA A 213 17.75 -3.76 -7.23
N GLY A 214 17.00 -3.86 -6.12
CA GLY A 214 16.04 -2.83 -5.70
C GLY A 214 16.70 -1.46 -5.54
N PHE A 215 17.80 -1.40 -4.78
CA PHE A 215 18.62 -0.19 -4.62
C PHE A 215 19.17 0.31 -5.96
N TRP A 216 19.71 -0.59 -6.79
CA TRP A 216 20.24 -0.24 -8.10
C TRP A 216 19.16 0.41 -9.00
N ILE A 217 17.96 -0.15 -9.05
CA ILE A 217 16.83 0.39 -9.84
C ILE A 217 16.50 1.80 -9.38
N ARG A 218 16.37 2.02 -8.06
CA ARG A 218 16.03 3.34 -7.51
C ARG A 218 17.07 4.41 -7.88
N ALA A 219 18.35 4.04 -7.92
CA ALA A 219 19.43 4.93 -8.30
C ALA A 219 19.48 5.24 -9.82
N HIS A 220 19.09 4.31 -10.69
CA HIS A 220 19.26 4.44 -12.15
C HIS A 220 17.98 4.86 -12.89
N TYR A 221 16.81 4.61 -12.31
CA TYR A 221 15.50 4.90 -12.92
C TYR A 221 14.62 5.75 -11.98
N PRO A 222 15.00 7.03 -11.76
CA PRO A 222 14.36 7.89 -10.76
C PRO A 222 12.91 8.26 -11.09
N ALA A 223 12.48 8.13 -12.35
CA ALA A 223 11.10 8.40 -12.77
C ALA A 223 10.09 7.38 -12.24
N ILE A 224 10.55 6.19 -11.83
CA ILE A 224 9.69 5.14 -11.27
C ILE A 224 9.13 5.58 -9.92
N THR A 225 7.80 5.52 -9.78
CA THR A 225 7.15 5.63 -8.47
C THR A 225 7.45 4.36 -7.69
N TYR A 226 8.28 4.45 -6.65
CA TYR A 226 8.81 3.28 -5.94
C TYR A 226 8.35 3.32 -4.48
N ILE A 227 7.65 2.27 -4.05
CA ILE A 227 7.11 2.05 -2.71
C ILE A 227 7.93 0.94 -2.05
N VAL A 228 8.64 1.28 -0.98
CA VAL A 228 9.55 0.36 -0.29
C VAL A 228 9.89 0.85 1.10
N ASP A 229 10.17 -0.08 2.00
CA ASP A 229 11.01 0.18 3.17
C ASP A 229 12.43 -0.28 2.85
N PRO A 230 13.35 0.64 2.47
CA PRO A 230 14.71 0.25 2.11
C PRO A 230 15.33 -0.59 3.21
N SER A 231 15.93 -1.70 2.82
CA SER A 231 16.37 -2.71 3.77
C SER A 231 17.64 -3.41 3.30
N SER A 232 18.35 -3.94 4.27
CA SER A 232 19.44 -4.89 4.07
C SER A 232 18.91 -6.23 3.58
N GLN A 233 19.71 -6.96 2.80
CA GLN A 233 19.32 -8.24 2.18
C GLN A 233 19.48 -9.44 3.14
N ASN A 234 19.23 -9.23 4.43
CA ASN A 234 19.35 -10.25 5.48
C ASN A 234 18.16 -10.28 6.45
N GLY A 235 17.12 -9.48 6.20
CA GLY A 235 15.88 -9.45 6.99
C GLY A 235 15.90 -8.63 8.28
N GLU A 236 17.03 -8.01 8.65
CA GLU A 236 17.14 -7.24 9.91
C GLU A 236 16.17 -6.05 9.99
N ASP A 237 15.71 -5.58 8.83
CA ASP A 237 14.77 -4.47 8.71
C ASP A 237 13.29 -4.90 8.70
N TYR A 238 12.97 -6.18 8.52
CA TYR A 238 11.59 -6.61 8.25
C TYR A 238 10.62 -6.26 9.38
N ALA A 239 11.05 -6.39 10.64
CA ALA A 239 10.21 -6.05 11.79
C ALA A 239 9.71 -4.59 11.80
N ARG A 240 10.41 -3.67 11.11
CA ARG A 240 10.01 -2.25 11.00
C ARG A 240 9.07 -1.97 9.84
N ALA A 241 9.06 -2.86 8.84
CA ALA A 241 8.42 -2.63 7.55
C ALA A 241 6.89 -2.71 7.64
N THR A 242 6.22 -1.89 6.83
CA THR A 242 4.75 -1.76 6.82
C THR A 242 4.06 -3.10 6.52
N TRP A 243 4.57 -3.86 5.54
CA TRP A 243 3.93 -5.10 5.04
C TRP A 243 3.71 -6.15 6.13
N THR A 244 4.57 -6.19 7.15
CA THR A 244 4.41 -7.11 8.29
C THR A 244 3.11 -6.88 9.08
N GLY A 245 2.42 -5.76 8.88
CA GLY A 245 1.08 -5.53 9.42
C GLY A 245 0.02 -6.55 8.93
N ILE A 246 0.29 -7.32 7.89
CA ILE A 246 -0.61 -8.40 7.44
C ILE A 246 -0.82 -9.45 8.56
N SER A 247 0.25 -9.91 9.22
CA SER A 247 0.20 -10.99 10.22
C SER A 247 1.46 -11.13 11.12
N GLY A 248 2.34 -10.13 11.15
CA GLY A 248 3.64 -10.13 11.85
C GLY A 248 3.56 -10.06 13.37
N ASP A 249 2.37 -9.96 13.93
CA ASP A 249 2.06 -9.64 15.32
C ASP A 249 2.85 -10.48 16.33
N LYS A 250 2.88 -11.80 16.13
CA LYS A 250 3.52 -12.75 17.06
C LYS A 250 4.99 -12.99 16.73
N TYR A 251 5.33 -13.08 15.44
CA TYR A 251 6.70 -13.36 14.99
C TYR A 251 7.61 -12.14 15.17
N TYR A 252 7.22 -10.99 14.61
CA TYR A 252 7.95 -9.73 14.71
C TYR A 252 7.62 -8.90 15.95
N ARG A 253 6.55 -9.22 16.68
CA ARG A 253 6.14 -8.51 17.91
C ARG A 253 5.82 -7.03 17.69
N ASN A 254 5.26 -6.70 16.51
CA ASN A 254 5.10 -5.32 16.03
C ASN A 254 3.65 -4.89 15.78
N ALA A 255 2.66 -5.70 16.18
CA ALA A 255 1.24 -5.34 16.15
C ALA A 255 0.52 -5.82 17.43
N PRO A 256 0.96 -5.39 18.63
CA PRO A 256 0.46 -5.95 19.91
C PRO A 256 -1.03 -5.70 20.18
N GLY A 257 -1.66 -4.74 19.50
CA GLY A 257 -3.10 -4.45 19.63
C GLY A 257 -4.00 -5.09 18.58
N ALA A 258 -3.43 -5.77 17.57
CA ALA A 258 -4.20 -6.29 16.45
C ALA A 258 -4.89 -7.62 16.79
N ASP A 259 -6.03 -7.89 16.16
CA ASP A 259 -6.69 -9.20 16.27
C ASP A 259 -5.93 -10.25 15.44
N PHE A 260 -5.37 -11.24 16.12
CA PHE A 260 -4.64 -12.34 15.47
C PHE A 260 -5.57 -13.47 14.99
N THR A 261 -6.84 -13.48 15.38
CA THR A 261 -7.75 -14.62 15.17
C THR A 261 -7.84 -14.99 13.70
N THR A 262 -8.11 -14.01 12.83
CA THR A 262 -8.34 -14.20 11.39
C THR A 262 -7.08 -14.55 10.58
N VAL A 263 -5.90 -14.55 11.21
CA VAL A 263 -4.62 -14.93 10.58
C VAL A 263 -3.99 -16.16 11.24
N SER A 264 -4.66 -16.72 12.25
CA SER A 264 -4.23 -17.94 12.91
C SER A 264 -4.35 -19.15 11.99
N GLN A 265 -3.47 -20.14 12.15
CA GLN A 265 -3.58 -21.41 11.42
C GLN A 265 -4.97 -22.06 11.59
N HIS A 266 -5.57 -21.99 12.78
CA HIS A 266 -6.90 -22.54 13.02
C HIS A 266 -8.00 -21.87 12.17
N TRP A 267 -8.01 -20.53 12.13
CA TRP A 267 -8.97 -19.81 11.31
C TRP A 267 -8.74 -20.07 9.82
N LEU A 268 -7.47 -20.12 9.38
CA LEU A 268 -7.12 -20.44 8.00
C LEU A 268 -7.52 -21.87 7.62
N ASP A 269 -7.38 -22.85 8.53
CA ASP A 269 -7.85 -24.23 8.31
C ASP A 269 -9.35 -24.26 8.02
N GLN A 270 -10.13 -23.54 8.82
CA GLN A 270 -11.58 -23.52 8.73
C GLN A 270 -12.11 -22.73 7.54
N ASN A 271 -11.54 -21.56 7.28
CA ASN A 271 -12.14 -20.58 6.35
C ASN A 271 -11.48 -20.60 4.97
N ILE A 272 -10.23 -21.07 4.87
CA ILE A 272 -9.46 -21.06 3.63
C ILE A 272 -9.13 -22.50 3.19
N ARG A 273 -8.37 -23.26 3.98
CA ARG A 273 -7.83 -24.56 3.55
C ARG A 273 -8.88 -25.64 3.38
N SER A 274 -10.01 -25.54 4.08
CA SER A 274 -11.15 -26.45 3.91
C SER A 274 -11.89 -26.27 2.57
N LYS A 275 -11.59 -25.23 1.78
CA LYS A 275 -12.40 -24.79 0.64
C LYS A 275 -11.85 -25.30 -0.70
N GLY A 276 -12.22 -26.54 -1.04
CA GLY A 276 -12.05 -27.08 -2.40
C GLY A 276 -10.59 -27.13 -2.89
N PRO A 277 -10.37 -27.13 -4.22
CA PRO A 277 -9.04 -27.18 -4.82
C PRO A 277 -8.12 -26.03 -4.38
N MET A 278 -8.61 -24.78 -4.38
CA MET A 278 -7.81 -23.62 -3.95
C MET A 278 -7.38 -23.75 -2.48
N GLY A 279 -8.28 -24.20 -1.60
CA GLY A 279 -7.96 -24.42 -0.19
C GLY A 279 -6.89 -25.48 0.03
N LYS A 280 -6.91 -26.56 -0.75
CA LYS A 280 -5.87 -27.62 -0.69
C LYS A 280 -4.48 -27.10 -1.07
N GLY A 281 -4.40 -26.14 -1.98
CA GLY A 281 -3.14 -25.50 -2.40
C GLY A 281 -2.64 -24.42 -1.43
N TYR A 282 -3.49 -23.96 -0.50
CA TYR A 282 -3.12 -22.95 0.48
C TYR A 282 -2.40 -23.59 1.66
N LEU A 283 -1.13 -23.28 1.86
CA LEU A 283 -0.26 -23.97 2.80
C LEU A 283 -0.36 -23.42 4.25
N GLN A 284 0.31 -24.10 5.18
CA GLN A 284 0.57 -23.57 6.52
C GLN A 284 1.83 -22.71 6.47
N TYR A 285 1.73 -21.46 6.94
CA TYR A 285 2.89 -20.57 6.99
C TYR A 285 3.96 -21.03 7.99
N LEU A 286 5.24 -20.75 7.67
CA LEU A 286 6.40 -21.02 8.54
C LEU A 286 6.67 -19.89 9.54
N PHE A 287 6.60 -18.63 9.07
CA PHE A 287 6.88 -17.45 9.89
C PHE A 287 5.63 -16.57 10.07
N ILE A 288 5.14 -15.98 8.98
CA ILE A 288 3.92 -15.18 8.95
C ILE A 288 3.05 -15.56 7.75
N MET A 289 1.77 -15.22 7.80
CA MET A 289 0.81 -15.42 6.70
C MET A 289 0.95 -14.33 5.64
N GLU A 290 1.22 -14.74 4.40
CA GLU A 290 1.15 -13.91 3.18
C GLU A 290 1.90 -12.58 3.28
N GLY A 291 3.22 -12.63 3.53
CA GLY A 291 4.07 -11.44 3.64
C GLY A 291 3.95 -10.49 2.44
N ASP A 292 3.72 -11.05 1.24
CA ASP A 292 3.76 -10.29 -0.01
C ASP A 292 2.42 -9.72 -0.46
N THR A 293 1.34 -10.23 0.12
CA THR A 293 -0.02 -9.84 -0.24
C THR A 293 -0.29 -8.33 -0.17
N PRO A 294 0.26 -7.56 0.80
CA PRO A 294 0.15 -6.10 0.82
C PRO A 294 0.51 -5.39 -0.50
N ALA A 295 1.41 -5.96 -1.32
CA ALA A 295 1.82 -5.36 -2.58
C ALA A 295 0.66 -5.23 -3.60
N PHE A 296 -0.36 -6.08 -3.53
CA PHE A 296 -1.51 -6.02 -4.43
C PHE A 296 -2.84 -5.66 -3.75
N LEU A 297 -2.93 -5.72 -2.41
CA LEU A 297 -4.19 -5.43 -1.71
C LEU A 297 -4.73 -4.02 -2.01
N GLY A 298 -3.84 -3.05 -2.22
CA GLY A 298 -4.24 -1.68 -2.60
C GLY A 298 -4.87 -1.57 -3.99
N LEU A 299 -4.73 -2.60 -4.84
CA LEU A 299 -5.24 -2.63 -6.20
C LEU A 299 -6.68 -3.17 -6.28
N ILE A 300 -7.15 -3.84 -5.23
CA ILE A 300 -8.51 -4.38 -5.11
C ILE A 300 -9.51 -3.22 -5.08
N ARG A 301 -10.61 -3.35 -5.84
CA ARG A 301 -11.67 -2.34 -5.95
C ARG A 301 -12.61 -2.38 -4.74
N ASN A 302 -12.08 -2.13 -3.56
CA ASN A 302 -12.87 -2.03 -2.32
C ASN A 302 -13.44 -0.62 -2.06
N GLY A 303 -13.09 0.38 -2.88
CA GLY A 303 -13.55 1.77 -2.77
C GLY A 303 -12.71 2.71 -1.90
N LEU A 304 -11.59 2.22 -1.34
CA LEU A 304 -10.58 3.06 -0.69
C LEU A 304 -9.67 3.78 -1.70
N ASN A 305 -9.47 3.20 -2.89
CA ASN A 305 -8.58 3.66 -3.95
C ASN A 305 -7.17 4.07 -3.48
N SER A 306 -6.57 3.31 -2.58
CA SER A 306 -5.25 3.62 -2.02
C SER A 306 -4.12 3.61 -3.06
N GLU A 307 -4.28 2.87 -4.16
CA GLU A 307 -3.30 2.83 -5.26
C GLU A 307 -3.16 4.16 -5.98
N ARG A 308 -4.13 5.07 -5.83
CA ARG A 308 -4.08 6.38 -6.49
C ARG A 308 -3.02 7.29 -5.87
N ASN A 309 -2.68 7.09 -4.60
CA ASN A 309 -1.60 7.80 -3.93
C ASN A 309 -1.17 6.98 -2.70
N PRO A 310 0.08 6.52 -2.59
CA PRO A 310 0.49 5.67 -1.46
C PRO A 310 0.33 6.33 -0.07
N GLY A 311 0.20 7.65 0.01
CA GLY A 311 -0.10 8.40 1.22
C GLY A 311 -1.55 8.34 1.67
N TRP A 312 -2.47 7.88 0.81
CA TRP A 312 -3.88 7.77 1.14
C TRP A 312 -4.20 6.63 2.10
N GLY A 313 -3.37 5.58 2.15
CA GLY A 313 -3.59 4.44 3.03
C GLY A 313 -4.75 3.54 2.58
N GLY A 314 -4.66 2.26 2.89
CA GLY A 314 -5.68 1.26 2.58
C GLY A 314 -5.17 -0.14 2.90
N TRP A 315 -5.75 -1.17 2.28
CA TRP A 315 -5.41 -2.56 2.60
C TRP A 315 -3.92 -2.90 2.33
N GLY A 316 -3.26 -2.18 1.42
CA GLY A 316 -1.82 -2.31 1.15
C GLY A 316 -0.90 -1.43 2.01
N GLY A 317 -1.43 -0.75 3.03
CA GLY A 317 -0.68 0.15 3.91
C GLY A 317 -0.66 1.61 3.45
N ARG A 318 0.08 2.44 4.20
CA ARG A 318 0.24 3.89 3.96
C ARG A 318 1.71 4.30 4.03
N TYR A 319 2.10 5.23 3.16
CA TYR A 319 3.49 5.64 2.97
C TYR A 319 3.60 7.16 2.85
N ILE A 320 4.78 7.71 3.14
CA ILE A 320 5.10 9.10 2.84
C ILE A 320 6.26 9.17 1.86
N VAL A 321 6.37 10.28 1.13
CA VAL A 321 7.58 10.54 0.35
C VAL A 321 8.66 11.06 1.31
N ARG A 322 9.77 10.34 1.37
CA ARG A 322 10.97 10.78 2.09
C ARG A 322 12.21 10.22 1.43
N GLN A 323 13.37 10.74 1.78
CA GLN A 323 14.65 10.18 1.35
C GLN A 323 15.35 9.53 2.55
N PRO A 324 15.21 8.21 2.75
CA PRO A 324 15.97 7.47 3.75
C PRO A 324 17.48 7.66 3.58
N GLN A 325 18.23 7.45 4.66
CA GLN A 325 19.68 7.54 4.61
C GLN A 325 20.25 6.59 3.55
N HIS A 326 21.24 7.05 2.79
CA HIS A 326 21.87 6.32 1.66
C HIS A 326 21.02 6.16 0.39
N GLU A 327 19.74 6.55 0.39
CA GLU A 327 18.98 6.67 -0.85
C GLU A 327 19.45 7.87 -1.67
N THR A 328 19.50 7.71 -2.99
CA THR A 328 19.94 8.76 -3.93
C THR A 328 18.82 9.76 -4.26
N ARG A 329 17.58 9.45 -3.89
CA ARG A 329 16.39 10.25 -4.16
C ARG A 329 15.26 9.95 -3.15
N PRO A 330 14.22 10.80 -3.07
CA PRO A 330 13.01 10.46 -2.33
C PRO A 330 12.28 9.24 -2.92
N VAL A 331 11.66 8.46 -2.04
CA VAL A 331 10.85 7.26 -2.34
C VAL A 331 9.60 7.25 -1.44
N TRP A 332 8.60 6.45 -1.78
CA TRP A 332 7.48 6.18 -0.86
C TRP A 332 7.92 5.15 0.17
N SER A 333 7.98 5.53 1.44
CA SER A 333 8.50 4.69 2.52
C SER A 333 7.77 4.96 3.85
N SER A 334 7.92 4.06 4.81
CA SER A 334 7.39 4.22 6.16
C SER A 334 8.25 5.16 7.03
N GLY A 335 7.77 5.47 8.24
CA GLY A 335 8.40 6.41 9.16
C GLY A 335 7.92 7.85 8.97
N GLY A 336 8.74 8.82 9.37
CA GLY A 336 8.38 10.25 9.35
C GLY A 336 8.52 10.90 10.72
N ASP A 337 7.83 12.02 10.92
CA ASP A 337 7.88 12.82 12.14
C ASP A 337 6.48 13.05 12.70
N PHE A 338 6.33 12.80 14.01
CA PHE A 338 5.07 12.93 14.74
C PHE A 338 4.74 14.36 15.17
N TYR A 339 5.61 15.34 14.89
CA TYR A 339 5.24 16.74 15.09
C TYR A 339 4.01 17.09 14.23
N PRO A 340 2.97 17.75 14.80
CA PRO A 340 1.74 18.07 14.07
C PRO A 340 1.95 18.72 12.70
N GLY A 341 1.35 18.13 11.67
CA GLY A 341 1.45 18.58 10.29
C GLY A 341 2.67 18.04 9.53
N ASN A 342 3.65 17.45 10.21
CA ASN A 342 4.77 16.80 9.52
C ASN A 342 4.30 15.50 8.84
N PRO A 343 4.90 15.15 7.70
CA PRO A 343 4.66 13.86 7.08
C PRO A 343 5.05 12.69 7.98
N ASN A 344 4.11 11.77 8.19
CA ASN A 344 4.29 10.54 8.93
C ASN A 344 3.45 9.42 8.32
N ALA A 345 4.02 8.23 8.17
CA ALA A 345 3.37 7.06 7.56
C ALA A 345 2.57 6.20 8.55
N ALA A 346 2.71 6.41 9.87
CA ALA A 346 2.02 5.60 10.88
C ALA A 346 0.55 6.00 11.07
N ASP A 347 -0.32 5.01 11.30
CA ASP A 347 -1.72 5.22 11.68
C ASP A 347 -1.90 5.00 13.17
N THR A 348 -2.83 5.75 13.78
CA THR A 348 -3.27 5.51 15.16
C THR A 348 -4.61 4.77 15.17
N VAL A 349 -4.64 3.58 15.78
CA VAL A 349 -5.77 2.65 15.71
C VAL A 349 -6.05 2.08 17.09
N THR A 350 -7.32 1.93 17.45
CA THR A 350 -7.73 1.26 18.68
C THR A 350 -7.58 -0.26 18.52
N GLY A 351 -6.78 -0.88 19.38
CA GLY A 351 -6.61 -2.33 19.40
C GLY A 351 -7.76 -3.07 20.06
N VAL A 352 -7.72 -4.41 19.99
CA VAL A 352 -8.75 -5.29 20.60
C VAL A 352 -8.82 -5.18 22.12
N ASP A 353 -7.77 -4.65 22.77
CA ASP A 353 -7.74 -4.37 24.20
C ASP A 353 -8.29 -2.97 24.56
N GLY A 354 -8.82 -2.24 23.58
CA GLY A 354 -9.39 -0.91 23.74
C GLY A 354 -8.37 0.23 23.80
N LYS A 355 -7.07 -0.03 23.62
CA LYS A 355 -6.00 0.99 23.70
C LYS A 355 -5.59 1.51 22.33
N PRO A 356 -5.11 2.76 22.24
CA PRO A 356 -4.55 3.29 21.00
C PRO A 356 -3.15 2.72 20.74
N TYR A 357 -2.90 2.36 19.48
CA TYR A 357 -1.61 1.94 18.97
C TYR A 357 -1.25 2.74 17.73
N THR A 358 -0.03 3.25 17.68
CA THR A 358 0.46 4.03 16.55
C THR A 358 1.67 3.35 15.93
N SER A 359 1.56 2.91 14.68
CA SER A 359 2.64 2.19 13.98
C SER A 359 2.46 2.21 12.46
N ASN A 360 3.53 1.89 11.74
CA ASN A 360 3.45 1.68 10.28
C ASN A 360 2.60 0.44 9.95
N GLN A 361 2.67 -0.61 10.78
CA GLN A 361 1.91 -1.85 10.63
C GLN A 361 0.40 -1.62 10.82
N ALA A 362 0.02 -0.67 11.68
CA ALA A 362 -1.37 -0.28 11.90
C ALA A 362 -2.07 0.24 10.65
N THR A 363 -1.31 0.71 9.67
CA THR A 363 -1.85 1.10 8.36
C THR A 363 -2.45 -0.08 7.59
N ILE A 364 -2.04 -1.31 7.90
CA ILE A 364 -2.60 -2.56 7.34
C ILE A 364 -3.58 -3.21 8.31
N TRP A 365 -3.16 -3.52 9.54
CA TRP A 365 -3.96 -4.38 10.41
C TRP A 365 -5.30 -3.77 10.84
N ARG A 366 -5.44 -2.43 10.75
CA ARG A 366 -6.74 -1.75 10.92
C ARG A 366 -7.83 -2.24 9.95
N TRP A 367 -7.42 -2.81 8.81
CA TRP A 367 -8.33 -3.32 7.78
C TRP A 367 -8.47 -4.85 7.78
N ARG A 368 -7.79 -5.53 8.71
CA ARG A 368 -7.58 -6.98 8.65
C ARG A 368 -8.83 -7.81 8.65
N GLU A 369 -9.78 -7.48 9.51
CA GLU A 369 -11.05 -8.19 9.53
C GLU A 369 -11.74 -8.14 8.15
N ALA A 370 -11.81 -6.95 7.54
CA ALA A 370 -12.46 -6.77 6.25
C ALA A 370 -11.78 -7.55 5.12
N PHE A 371 -10.45 -7.46 4.97
CA PHE A 371 -9.77 -8.19 3.89
C PHE A 371 -9.68 -9.71 4.15
N GLN A 372 -9.71 -10.17 5.40
CA GLN A 372 -9.78 -11.60 5.71
C GLN A 372 -11.18 -12.16 5.45
N HIS A 373 -12.23 -11.42 5.82
CA HIS A 373 -13.61 -11.82 5.49
C HIS A 373 -13.85 -11.83 3.99
N ASP A 374 -13.34 -10.84 3.26
CA ASP A 374 -13.40 -10.81 1.80
C ASP A 374 -12.71 -12.04 1.17
N PHE A 375 -11.51 -12.37 1.65
CA PHE A 375 -10.82 -13.57 1.19
C PHE A 375 -11.62 -14.85 1.51
N ALA A 376 -12.17 -15.00 2.70
CA ALA A 376 -12.99 -16.15 3.07
C ALA A 376 -14.27 -16.27 2.23
N ALA A 377 -14.96 -15.17 1.93
CA ALA A 377 -16.12 -15.18 1.03
C ALA A 377 -15.72 -15.58 -0.40
N ARG A 378 -14.58 -15.09 -0.91
CA ARG A 378 -14.07 -15.50 -2.22
C ARG A 378 -13.62 -16.96 -2.25
N MET A 379 -13.13 -17.50 -1.14
CA MET A 379 -12.91 -18.95 -1.02
C MET A 379 -14.24 -19.72 -1.06
N ASP A 380 -15.32 -19.19 -0.47
CA ASP A 380 -16.65 -19.78 -0.64
C ASP A 380 -17.13 -19.72 -2.11
N TRP A 381 -16.82 -18.66 -2.85
CA TRP A 381 -17.12 -18.56 -4.29
C TRP A 381 -16.41 -19.64 -5.13
N THR A 382 -15.41 -20.33 -4.60
CA THR A 382 -14.75 -21.45 -5.30
C THR A 382 -15.54 -22.75 -5.25
N ILE A 383 -16.50 -22.88 -4.32
CA ILE A 383 -17.23 -24.14 -4.07
C ILE A 383 -18.75 -24.00 -3.97
N LYS A 384 -19.29 -22.80 -3.74
CA LYS A 384 -20.73 -22.55 -3.56
C LYS A 384 -21.36 -21.95 -4.83
N ASP A 385 -22.67 -21.99 -4.96
CA ASP A 385 -23.35 -21.17 -5.96
C ASP A 385 -23.57 -19.74 -5.45
N TYR A 386 -24.00 -18.83 -6.33
CA TYR A 386 -24.25 -17.42 -6.00
C TYR A 386 -25.12 -17.27 -4.77
N ALA A 387 -26.28 -17.95 -4.73
CA ALA A 387 -27.25 -17.82 -3.65
C ALA A 387 -26.77 -18.33 -2.28
N SER A 388 -25.70 -19.14 -2.25
CA SER A 388 -25.16 -19.72 -1.00
C SER A 388 -23.87 -19.03 -0.51
N ALA A 389 -23.41 -17.98 -1.19
CA ALA A 389 -22.24 -17.20 -0.78
C ALA A 389 -22.58 -15.71 -0.66
N ASN A 390 -21.83 -15.01 0.19
CA ASN A 390 -22.00 -13.57 0.38
C ASN A 390 -21.20 -12.76 -0.66
N HIS A 391 -21.68 -11.56 -1.01
CA HIS A 391 -21.04 -10.62 -1.93
C HIS A 391 -21.04 -9.21 -1.37
N ASN A 392 -20.00 -8.44 -1.72
CA ASN A 392 -19.78 -7.13 -1.12
C ASN A 392 -20.93 -6.13 -1.36
N PRO A 393 -21.25 -5.27 -0.36
CA PRO A 393 -22.18 -4.17 -0.53
C PRO A 393 -21.81 -3.21 -1.67
N GLN A 394 -22.80 -2.65 -2.34
CA GLN A 394 -22.65 -1.62 -3.36
C GLN A 394 -22.88 -0.25 -2.74
N VAL A 395 -21.81 0.56 -2.65
CA VAL A 395 -21.82 1.82 -1.90
C VAL A 395 -22.12 3.02 -2.81
N VAL A 396 -23.10 3.82 -2.40
CA VAL A 396 -23.47 5.10 -3.01
C VAL A 396 -23.17 6.21 -2.02
N VAL A 397 -22.67 7.35 -2.49
CA VAL A 397 -22.57 8.57 -1.67
C VAL A 397 -23.16 9.74 -2.44
N ASN A 398 -24.16 10.41 -1.88
CA ASN A 398 -24.87 11.55 -2.49
C ASN A 398 -25.39 11.28 -3.92
N GLY A 399 -25.87 10.05 -4.16
CA GLY A 399 -26.35 9.62 -5.47
C GLY A 399 -25.25 9.20 -6.45
N ASP A 400 -23.97 9.39 -6.13
CA ASP A 400 -22.85 8.90 -6.92
C ASP A 400 -22.63 7.40 -6.66
N SER A 401 -22.93 6.59 -7.66
CA SER A 401 -22.64 5.16 -7.67
C SER A 401 -21.27 4.87 -8.28
N GLY A 402 -20.50 3.97 -7.69
CA GLY A 402 -19.18 3.59 -8.18
C GLY A 402 -18.21 3.25 -7.05
N GLN A 403 -16.94 3.14 -7.38
CA GLN A 403 -15.87 2.83 -6.41
C GLN A 403 -14.74 3.86 -6.46
N ALA A 404 -14.86 4.90 -7.28
CA ALA A 404 -13.91 6.00 -7.34
C ALA A 404 -14.11 6.95 -6.14
N ALA A 405 -13.01 7.45 -5.60
CA ALA A 405 -12.99 8.42 -4.51
C ALA A 405 -13.64 9.72 -4.96
N LEU A 406 -14.52 10.26 -4.12
CA LEU A 406 -15.18 11.53 -4.36
C LEU A 406 -14.27 12.69 -3.96
N LEU A 407 -14.21 13.70 -4.80
CA LEU A 407 -13.47 14.93 -4.53
C LEU A 407 -14.49 16.05 -4.29
N LEU A 408 -14.48 16.62 -3.09
CA LEU A 408 -15.38 17.70 -2.70
C LEU A 408 -14.58 18.94 -2.30
N THR A 409 -15.21 20.09 -2.45
CA THR A 409 -14.64 21.38 -2.04
C THR A 409 -15.68 22.15 -1.22
N THR A 410 -15.22 22.84 -0.18
CA THR A 410 -16.07 23.66 0.71
C THR A 410 -15.24 24.81 1.27
N THR A 411 -15.86 25.71 2.03
CA THR A 411 -15.18 26.82 2.71
C THR A 411 -15.26 26.70 4.23
N VAL A 412 -14.31 27.30 4.95
CA VAL A 412 -14.29 27.28 6.42
C VAL A 412 -15.64 27.75 6.98
N GLY A 413 -16.22 26.97 7.89
CA GLY A 413 -17.50 27.24 8.54
C GLY A 413 -18.71 26.57 7.88
N GLU A 414 -18.61 26.14 6.63
CA GLU A 414 -19.68 25.39 5.95
C GLU A 414 -19.85 23.97 6.51
N THR A 415 -21.02 23.40 6.24
CA THR A 415 -21.36 22.02 6.63
C THR A 415 -21.81 21.24 5.40
N LEU A 416 -21.07 20.19 5.07
CA LEU A 416 -21.40 19.26 4.01
C LEU A 416 -22.34 18.18 4.54
N LYS A 417 -23.41 17.89 3.79
CA LYS A 417 -24.31 16.78 4.09
C LYS A 417 -23.96 15.60 3.20
N LEU A 418 -23.63 14.47 3.81
CA LEU A 418 -23.27 13.25 3.12
C LEU A 418 -24.29 12.16 3.44
N SER A 419 -24.70 11.43 2.41
CA SER A 419 -25.70 10.37 2.50
C SER A 419 -25.26 9.15 1.75
N ALA A 420 -25.36 7.99 2.40
CA ALA A 420 -25.17 6.68 1.82
C ALA A 420 -26.47 6.08 1.23
N GLU A 421 -27.53 6.88 1.11
CA GLU A 421 -28.81 6.43 0.53
C GLU A 421 -28.61 5.94 -0.90
N GLY A 422 -29.27 4.84 -1.23
CA GLY A 422 -29.08 4.11 -2.49
C GLY A 422 -28.02 3.01 -2.42
N SER A 423 -27.20 2.95 -1.35
CA SER A 423 -26.35 1.78 -1.10
C SER A 423 -27.22 0.54 -0.88
N LYS A 424 -26.78 -0.60 -1.42
CA LYS A 424 -27.55 -1.85 -1.38
C LYS A 424 -26.64 -3.06 -1.27
N ASP A 425 -27.18 -4.12 -0.71
CA ASP A 425 -26.57 -5.42 -0.68
C ASP A 425 -27.11 -6.28 -1.83
N PRO A 426 -26.26 -6.91 -2.65
CA PRO A 426 -26.73 -7.75 -3.76
C PRO A 426 -27.45 -9.02 -3.30
N ASP A 427 -27.18 -9.51 -2.09
CA ASP A 427 -27.77 -10.71 -1.51
C ASP A 427 -28.98 -10.39 -0.60
N GLY A 428 -29.30 -9.10 -0.43
CA GLY A 428 -30.41 -8.62 0.39
C GLY A 428 -30.10 -8.55 1.89
N ASN A 429 -28.82 -8.61 2.27
CA ASN A 429 -28.38 -8.45 3.65
C ASN A 429 -28.64 -7.03 4.17
N MET A 430 -28.72 -6.90 5.50
CA MET A 430 -28.82 -5.61 6.16
C MET A 430 -27.46 -4.91 6.16
N LEU A 431 -27.47 -3.60 5.91
CA LEU A 431 -26.26 -2.78 5.87
C LEU A 431 -26.09 -1.96 7.16
N ARG A 432 -24.86 -1.98 7.68
CA ARG A 432 -24.37 -1.06 8.70
C ARG A 432 -23.42 -0.06 8.05
N TYR A 433 -23.56 1.22 8.40
CA TYR A 433 -22.71 2.28 7.87
C TYR A 433 -21.88 2.89 8.99
N GLN A 434 -20.64 3.20 8.67
CA GLN A 434 -19.72 3.88 9.57
C GLN A 434 -18.99 4.97 8.80
N TRP A 435 -19.21 6.22 9.18
CA TRP A 435 -18.43 7.34 8.68
C TRP A 435 -17.28 7.63 9.66
N PHE A 436 -16.07 7.84 9.16
CA PHE A 436 -14.96 8.24 10.02
C PHE A 436 -13.95 9.07 9.26
N LEU A 437 -13.39 10.06 9.97
CA LEU A 437 -12.27 10.84 9.46
C LEU A 437 -11.02 9.96 9.44
N TYR A 438 -10.20 10.16 8.42
CA TYR A 438 -8.91 9.51 8.27
C TYR A 438 -7.82 10.58 8.14
N PRO A 439 -7.53 11.31 9.22
CA PRO A 439 -6.65 12.49 9.19
C PRO A 439 -5.23 12.13 8.74
N GLU A 440 -4.76 10.91 8.99
CA GLU A 440 -3.44 10.46 8.57
C GLU A 440 -3.28 10.35 7.04
N ALA A 441 -4.37 10.16 6.29
CA ALA A 441 -4.34 9.99 4.83
C ALA A 441 -3.96 11.27 4.05
N GLY A 442 -4.01 12.44 4.70
CA GLY A 442 -3.51 13.70 4.14
C GLY A 442 -2.03 13.97 4.45
N SER A 443 -1.45 13.22 5.39
CA SER A 443 -0.16 13.54 6.01
C SER A 443 1.00 13.62 5.01
N ALA A 444 1.00 12.81 3.94
CA ALA A 444 2.07 12.79 2.95
C ALA A 444 2.29 14.15 2.26
N SER A 445 1.22 14.94 2.08
CA SER A 445 1.25 16.26 1.45
C SER A 445 1.07 17.42 2.44
N SER A 446 0.97 17.14 3.74
CA SER A 446 0.76 18.15 4.79
C SER A 446 2.02 18.97 5.07
N GLN A 447 1.81 20.11 5.72
CA GLN A 447 2.88 21.01 6.16
C GLN A 447 2.89 21.14 7.69
N PRO A 448 4.07 21.35 8.31
CA PRO A 448 4.19 21.55 9.76
C PRO A 448 3.26 22.66 10.26
N VAL A 449 2.56 22.40 11.36
CA VAL A 449 1.71 23.40 12.01
C VAL A 449 2.55 24.35 12.87
N ALA A 450 2.22 25.64 12.86
CA ALA A 450 2.88 26.63 13.70
C ALA A 450 2.78 26.23 15.18
N VAL A 451 3.84 26.45 15.95
CA VAL A 451 3.91 26.10 17.38
C VAL A 451 2.74 26.66 18.19
N SER A 452 2.21 27.82 17.82
CA SER A 452 1.05 28.48 18.45
C SER A 452 -0.27 27.74 18.24
N ASP A 453 -0.37 26.95 17.17
CA ASP A 453 -1.62 26.31 16.73
C ASP A 453 -1.64 24.82 17.09
N VAL A 454 -0.52 24.30 17.61
CA VAL A 454 -0.42 22.92 18.12
C VAL A 454 -1.36 22.74 19.31
N GLN A 455 -2.17 21.69 19.25
CA GLN A 455 -3.09 21.29 20.32
C GLN A 455 -2.46 20.20 21.19
N GLY A 456 -2.85 20.16 22.47
CA GLY A 456 -2.33 19.22 23.48
C GLY A 456 -1.24 19.81 24.37
N ARG A 457 -1.08 19.24 25.57
CA ARG A 457 -0.04 19.64 26.53
C ARG A 457 1.29 18.95 26.21
N ARG A 458 2.33 19.74 25.98
CA ARG A 458 3.69 19.24 25.67
C ARG A 458 4.21 18.39 26.82
N GLY A 459 4.61 17.16 26.50
CA GLY A 459 5.13 16.18 27.47
C GLY A 459 4.05 15.43 28.25
N GLU A 460 2.77 15.72 28.01
CA GLU A 460 1.63 15.06 28.68
C GLU A 460 0.67 14.40 27.68
N ASP A 461 0.34 15.08 26.58
CA ASP A 461 -0.60 14.63 25.57
C ASP A 461 0.10 14.33 24.23
N ASN A 462 -0.54 13.50 23.39
CA ASN A 462 -0.20 13.45 21.98
C ASN A 462 -0.52 14.81 21.34
N LEU A 463 0.49 15.45 20.76
CA LEU A 463 0.31 16.73 20.08
C LEU A 463 -0.48 16.53 18.79
N GLN A 464 -1.39 17.46 18.51
CA GLN A 464 -2.29 17.38 17.35
C GLN A 464 -2.27 18.67 16.53
N ALA A 465 -2.53 18.51 15.23
CA ALA A 465 -2.86 19.62 14.35
C ALA A 465 -4.31 20.04 14.61
N PRO A 466 -4.67 21.32 14.35
CA PRO A 466 -6.08 21.71 14.30
C PRO A 466 -6.85 20.82 13.33
N ALA A 467 -7.98 20.27 13.77
CA ALA A 467 -8.84 19.46 12.92
C ALA A 467 -9.33 20.29 11.71
N VAL A 468 -9.24 19.71 10.50
CA VAL A 468 -9.74 20.33 9.27
C VAL A 468 -11.24 20.15 9.18
N LEU A 469 -11.73 18.96 9.53
CA LEU A 469 -13.13 18.59 9.54
C LEU A 469 -13.56 18.13 10.94
N ALA A 470 -14.83 18.31 11.25
CA ALA A 470 -15.49 17.61 12.35
C ALA A 470 -16.70 16.85 11.83
N LEU A 471 -16.82 15.60 12.27
CA LEU A 471 -18.02 14.80 12.07
C LEU A 471 -19.04 15.14 13.16
N SER A 472 -20.27 15.40 12.74
CA SER A 472 -21.44 15.50 13.63
C SER A 472 -22.03 14.11 13.92
N GLU A 473 -23.11 14.06 14.71
CA GLU A 473 -23.81 12.80 15.00
C GLU A 473 -24.19 12.07 13.71
N GLN A 474 -23.80 10.81 13.65
CA GLN A 474 -24.10 9.93 12.53
C GLN A 474 -25.48 9.34 12.74
N THR A 475 -26.36 9.51 11.76
CA THR A 475 -27.57 8.71 11.64
C THR A 475 -27.31 7.58 10.67
N GLN A 476 -28.05 6.47 10.77
CA GLN A 476 -27.78 5.20 10.07
C GLN A 476 -27.04 5.34 8.73
N SER A 477 -27.54 6.12 7.76
CA SER A 477 -26.91 6.32 6.45
C SER A 477 -26.37 7.73 6.19
N ARG A 478 -26.51 8.70 7.11
CA ARG A 478 -26.21 10.11 6.86
C ARG A 478 -25.29 10.69 7.93
N THR A 479 -24.41 11.60 7.49
CA THR A 479 -23.56 12.37 8.38
C THR A 479 -23.46 13.82 7.88
N GLU A 480 -23.22 14.75 8.80
CA GLU A 480 -22.79 16.11 8.43
C GLU A 480 -21.33 16.33 8.81
N VAL A 481 -20.59 16.97 7.91
CA VAL A 481 -19.16 17.26 8.05
C VAL A 481 -18.97 18.76 8.08
N LYS A 482 -18.53 19.31 9.21
CA LYS A 482 -18.26 20.74 9.36
C LYS A 482 -16.82 21.04 9.01
N ALA A 483 -16.61 22.03 8.14
CA ALA A 483 -15.29 22.57 7.81
C ALA A 483 -14.82 23.53 8.92
N LEU A 484 -13.70 23.22 9.55
CA LEU A 484 -13.17 23.95 10.71
C LEU A 484 -11.97 24.83 10.37
N CYS A 485 -11.04 24.33 9.56
CA CYS A 485 -9.87 25.08 9.12
C CYS A 485 -9.51 24.72 7.68
N LYS A 486 -8.64 25.52 7.06
CA LYS A 486 -8.18 25.26 5.70
C LYS A 486 -7.31 24.01 5.66
N GLY A 487 -7.45 23.22 4.62
CA GLY A 487 -6.68 21.99 4.44
C GLY A 487 -7.39 20.98 3.58
N THR A 488 -6.79 19.80 3.44
CA THR A 488 -7.45 18.64 2.83
C THR A 488 -7.48 17.52 3.86
N GLU A 489 -8.66 16.95 4.07
CA GLU A 489 -8.85 15.82 4.98
C GLU A 489 -9.73 14.77 4.31
N HIS A 490 -9.47 13.52 4.66
CA HIS A 490 -10.11 12.36 4.09
C HIS A 490 -11.18 11.84 5.03
N LEU A 491 -12.32 11.47 4.46
CA LEU A 491 -13.42 10.82 5.13
C LEU A 491 -13.67 9.47 4.46
N ILE A 492 -13.89 8.43 5.25
CA ILE A 492 -14.23 7.11 4.75
C ILE A 492 -15.65 6.77 5.20
N LEU A 493 -16.47 6.33 4.25
CA LEU A 493 -17.65 5.53 4.51
C LEU A 493 -17.25 4.05 4.43
N ALA A 494 -17.43 3.29 5.50
CA ALA A 494 -17.43 1.83 5.49
C ALA A 494 -18.86 1.32 5.57
N VAL A 495 -19.25 0.46 4.64
CA VAL A 495 -20.57 -0.19 4.60
C VAL A 495 -20.34 -1.69 4.75
N THR A 496 -20.79 -2.25 5.86
CA THR A 496 -20.64 -3.67 6.21
C THR A 496 -22.01 -4.34 6.18
N ASP A 497 -22.12 -5.46 5.48
CA ASP A 497 -23.34 -6.29 5.55
C ASP A 497 -23.39 -7.14 6.83
N ASN A 498 -24.48 -7.89 7.00
CA ASN A 498 -24.61 -8.92 8.04
C ASN A 498 -24.61 -10.35 7.47
N GLY A 499 -24.01 -10.55 6.29
CA GLY A 499 -23.78 -11.87 5.71
C GLY A 499 -22.70 -12.64 6.47
N THR A 500 -22.37 -13.86 6.00
CA THR A 500 -21.37 -14.72 6.65
C THR A 500 -20.34 -15.26 5.65
N PRO A 501 -19.05 -14.85 5.74
CA PRO A 501 -18.55 -13.79 6.61
C PRO A 501 -19.12 -12.42 6.21
N SER A 502 -19.12 -11.46 7.14
CA SER A 502 -19.59 -10.10 6.83
C SER A 502 -18.63 -9.40 5.89
N LEU A 503 -19.14 -8.78 4.82
CA LEU A 503 -18.31 -8.09 3.83
C LEU A 503 -18.42 -6.58 3.97
N THR A 504 -17.30 -5.91 3.74
CA THR A 504 -17.22 -4.45 3.84
C THR A 504 -16.75 -3.85 2.53
N SER A 505 -17.53 -2.88 2.04
CA SER A 505 -17.16 -1.99 0.94
C SER A 505 -16.98 -0.58 1.47
N TYR A 506 -16.17 0.21 0.78
CA TYR A 506 -15.84 1.57 1.19
C TYR A 506 -16.23 2.60 0.13
N ARG A 507 -16.32 3.85 0.57
CA ARG A 507 -16.16 5.01 -0.30
C ARG A 507 -15.28 6.04 0.38
N ARG A 508 -14.17 6.40 -0.27
CA ARG A 508 -13.34 7.54 0.14
C ARG A 508 -13.94 8.84 -0.38
N VAL A 509 -14.02 9.84 0.49
CA VAL A 509 -14.37 11.23 0.17
C VAL A 509 -13.21 12.11 0.60
N ILE A 510 -12.65 12.88 -0.31
CA ILE A 510 -11.53 13.81 -0.07
C ILE A 510 -12.11 15.21 -0.11
N VAL A 511 -12.03 15.93 1.00
CA VAL A 511 -12.60 17.27 1.14
C VAL A 511 -11.47 18.29 1.22
N THR A 512 -11.44 19.21 0.27
CA THR A 512 -10.57 20.39 0.32
C THR A 512 -11.36 21.59 0.86
N VAL A 513 -10.87 22.17 1.96
CA VAL A 513 -11.45 23.35 2.63
C VAL A 513 -10.64 24.58 2.26
N ASN A 514 -11.30 25.57 1.64
CA ASN A 514 -10.70 26.82 1.18
C ASN A 514 -10.84 28.00 2.16
#